data_AF-A0A3B0NED4-F1
#
_entry.id   AF-A0A3B0NED4-F1
#
_cell.length_a   1.000
_cell.length_b   1.000
_cell.length_c   1.000
_cell.angle_alpha   90.00
_cell.angle_beta   90.00
_cell.angle_gamma   90.00
#
_symmetry.space_group_name_H-M   'P 1'
#
loop_
_entity.id
_entity.type
_entity.pdbx_description
1 polymer ?
#
loop_
_entity_poly.entity_id
_entity_poly.type
_entity_poly.pdbx_seq_one_letter_code
_entity_poly.pdbx_strand_id
1 'polypeptide(L)'
;MKTAFFIFSFEIFSGILLGITLGSSFIDNIIHNYPENPLFVDFVLILYGSTALLVGIILILFQNAMTFSICNFIIIFCGASTVPTLTLQSVAYLPHALKPTGSSLFVCQYHILGFTLGGILPGLAVDIFNNYTAALCVIFLPGIITLSSLFSIMYIKFYRIKRAKISGRSIYIKGVVVM
;
A
#
# COMPACT_ATOMS: atom_id res chain seq x y z
N MET A 1 12.68 -22.50 19.27
CA MET A 1 12.44 -21.03 19.26
C MET A 1 13.47 -20.26 18.43
N LYS A 2 14.78 -20.40 18.63
CA LYS A 2 15.80 -19.63 17.88
C LYS A 2 15.68 -19.75 16.35
N THR A 3 15.48 -20.96 15.82
CA THR A 3 15.34 -21.20 14.36
C THR A 3 14.08 -20.57 13.78
N ALA A 4 12.93 -20.71 14.45
CA ALA A 4 11.66 -20.10 13.99
C ALA A 4 11.73 -18.57 14.02
N PHE A 5 12.30 -17.99 15.08
CA PHE A 5 12.53 -16.56 15.17
C PHE A 5 13.42 -16.05 14.02
N PHE A 6 14.48 -16.77 13.70
CA PHE A 6 15.38 -16.42 12.60
C PHE A 6 14.66 -16.47 11.24
N ILE A 7 13.90 -17.53 10.98
CA ILE A 7 13.14 -17.70 9.72
C ILE A 7 12.14 -16.56 9.54
N PHE A 8 11.30 -16.27 10.55
CA PHE A 8 10.31 -15.19 10.44
C PHE A 8 10.94 -13.81 10.34
N SER A 9 12.05 -13.56 11.05
CA SER A 9 12.77 -12.28 10.93
C SER A 9 13.35 -12.09 9.54
N PHE A 10 13.94 -13.15 8.97
CA PHE A 10 14.50 -13.13 7.62
C PHE A 10 13.40 -12.96 6.56
N GLU A 11 12.26 -13.63 6.72
CA GLU A 11 11.10 -13.52 5.85
C GLU A 11 10.56 -12.08 5.81
N ILE A 12 10.33 -11.46 6.98
CA ILE A 12 9.86 -10.08 7.07
C ILE A 12 10.87 -9.12 6.42
N PHE A 13 12.15 -9.26 6.76
CA PHE A 13 13.20 -8.39 6.26
C PHE A 13 13.35 -8.49 4.74
N SER A 14 13.38 -9.71 4.20
CA SER A 14 13.47 -9.95 2.76
C SER A 14 12.22 -9.46 2.03
N GLY A 15 11.01 -9.69 2.57
CA GLY A 15 9.76 -9.19 1.99
C GLY A 15 9.73 -7.66 1.89
N ILE A 16 10.13 -6.96 2.96
CA ILE A 16 10.19 -5.49 2.97
C ILE A 16 11.22 -4.99 1.96
N LEU A 17 12.46 -5.53 2.00
CA LEU A 17 13.53 -5.10 1.10
C LEU A 17 13.17 -5.34 -0.37
N LEU A 18 12.66 -6.53 -0.71
CA LEU A 18 12.30 -6.85 -2.09
C LEU A 18 11.09 -6.02 -2.55
N GLY A 19 10.11 -5.78 -1.67
CA GLY A 19 8.98 -4.91 -1.99
C GLY A 19 9.42 -3.47 -2.27
N ILE A 20 10.22 -2.88 -1.39
CA ILE A 20 10.74 -1.51 -1.59
C ILE A 20 11.63 -1.46 -2.83
N THR A 21 12.56 -2.40 -3.02
CA THR A 21 13.52 -2.30 -4.13
C THR A 21 12.91 -2.69 -5.47
N LEU A 22 12.38 -3.91 -5.60
CA LEU A 22 11.87 -4.43 -6.87
C LEU A 22 10.46 -3.91 -7.16
N GLY A 23 9.57 -3.99 -6.17
CA GLY A 23 8.17 -3.64 -6.37
C GLY A 23 7.96 -2.14 -6.60
N SER A 24 8.64 -1.29 -5.82
CA SER A 24 8.55 0.16 -6.06
C SER A 24 9.31 0.58 -7.33
N SER A 25 10.46 -0.03 -7.64
CA SER A 25 11.18 0.24 -8.91
C SER A 25 10.34 -0.12 -10.14
N PHE A 26 9.52 -1.17 -10.06
CA PHE A 26 8.57 -1.49 -11.13
C PHE A 26 7.55 -0.36 -11.35
N ILE A 27 7.02 0.22 -10.26
CA ILE A 27 6.11 1.37 -10.36
C ILE A 27 6.85 2.60 -10.90
N ASP A 28 8.07 2.87 -10.44
CA ASP A 28 8.87 4.00 -10.91
C ASP A 28 9.20 3.89 -12.40
N ASN A 29 9.49 2.69 -12.89
CA ASN A 29 9.69 2.44 -14.32
C ASN A 29 8.42 2.72 -15.14
N ILE A 30 7.23 2.46 -14.60
CA ILE A 30 5.96 2.83 -15.26
C ILE A 30 5.80 4.35 -15.29
N ILE A 31 6.10 5.03 -14.18
CA ILE A 31 6.05 6.49 -14.11
C ILE A 31 7.01 7.11 -15.14
N HIS A 32 8.21 6.57 -15.27
CA HIS A 32 9.24 7.07 -16.17
C HIS A 32 8.92 6.81 -17.65
N ASN A 33 8.47 5.60 -17.99
CA ASN A 33 8.23 5.20 -19.38
C ASN A 33 6.86 5.67 -19.91
N TYR A 34 5.87 5.90 -19.04
CA TYR A 34 4.51 6.28 -19.42
C TYR A 34 3.98 7.49 -18.64
N PRO A 35 4.66 8.66 -18.71
CA PRO A 35 4.28 9.86 -17.94
C PRO A 35 2.90 10.40 -18.32
N GLU A 36 2.48 10.22 -19.57
CA GLU A 36 1.18 10.67 -20.11
C GLU A 36 -0.01 9.85 -19.59
N ASN A 37 0.23 8.69 -18.99
CA ASN A 37 -0.81 7.76 -18.56
C ASN A 37 -0.75 7.52 -17.05
N PRO A 38 -1.13 8.52 -16.22
CA PRO A 38 -1.05 8.42 -14.76
C PRO A 38 -1.94 7.32 -14.17
N LEU A 39 -2.93 6.83 -14.92
CA LEU A 39 -3.83 5.75 -14.53
C LEU A 39 -3.15 4.38 -14.44
N PHE A 40 -2.04 4.15 -15.17
CA PHE A 40 -1.32 2.86 -15.08
C PHE A 40 -0.72 2.65 -13.69
N VAL A 41 -0.23 3.72 -13.08
CA VAL A 41 0.29 3.68 -11.71
C VAL A 41 -0.82 3.32 -10.73
N ASP A 42 -1.99 3.96 -10.85
CA ASP A 42 -3.14 3.66 -10.00
C ASP A 42 -3.61 2.20 -10.18
N PHE A 43 -3.58 1.69 -11.40
CA PHE A 43 -3.90 0.30 -11.69
C PHE A 43 -2.94 -0.69 -11.01
N VAL A 44 -1.62 -0.43 -11.06
CA VAL A 44 -0.64 -1.29 -10.38
C VAL A 44 -0.79 -1.23 -8.86
N LEU A 45 -1.08 -0.05 -8.30
CA LEU A 45 -1.38 0.08 -6.86
C LEU A 45 -2.63 -0.73 -6.47
N ILE A 46 -3.68 -0.71 -7.29
CA ILE A 46 -4.88 -1.53 -7.09
C ILE A 46 -4.55 -3.01 -7.21
N LEU A 47 -3.68 -3.41 -8.16
CA LEU A 47 -3.26 -4.80 -8.33
C LEU A 47 -2.54 -5.29 -7.08
N TYR A 48 -1.54 -4.55 -6.58
CA TYR A 48 -0.85 -4.90 -5.33
C TYR A 48 -1.77 -4.91 -4.11
N GLY A 49 -2.70 -3.96 -4.01
CA GLY A 49 -3.70 -3.95 -2.94
C GLY A 49 -4.65 -5.15 -3.01
N SER A 50 -5.08 -5.52 -4.21
CA SER A 50 -5.97 -6.67 -4.45
C SER A 50 -5.28 -7.99 -4.16
N THR A 51 -4.02 -8.16 -4.57
CA THR A 51 -3.24 -9.37 -4.27
C THR A 51 -3.01 -9.52 -2.77
N ALA A 52 -2.65 -8.44 -2.06
CA ALA A 52 -2.49 -8.47 -0.61
C ALA A 52 -3.81 -8.86 0.10
N LEU A 53 -4.94 -8.33 -0.35
CA LEU A 53 -6.25 -8.61 0.24
C LEU A 53 -6.69 -10.06 -0.02
N LEU A 54 -6.56 -10.55 -1.26
CA LEU A 54 -6.87 -11.95 -1.60
C LEU A 54 -6.03 -12.92 -0.78
N VAL A 55 -4.73 -12.67 -0.64
CA VAL A 55 -3.82 -13.47 0.18
C VAL A 55 -4.17 -13.38 1.66
N GLY A 56 -4.61 -12.21 2.14
CA GLY A 56 -5.15 -12.05 3.49
C GLY A 56 -6.40 -12.89 3.77
N ILE A 57 -7.32 -12.97 2.81
CA ILE A 57 -8.50 -13.85 2.91
C ILE A 57 -8.06 -15.31 2.98
N ILE A 58 -7.10 -15.74 2.16
CA ILE A 58 -6.55 -17.10 2.21
C ILE A 58 -5.96 -17.39 3.60
N LEU A 59 -5.24 -16.44 4.18
CA LEU A 59 -4.68 -16.58 5.52
C LEU A 59 -5.76 -16.74 6.61
N ILE A 60 -6.87 -15.99 6.50
CA ILE A 60 -8.01 -16.10 7.44
C ILE A 60 -8.65 -17.50 7.35
N LEU A 61 -8.82 -18.01 6.13
CA LEU A 61 -9.48 -19.31 5.88
C LEU A 61 -8.59 -20.51 6.23
N PHE A 62 -7.28 -20.40 6.02
CA PHE A 62 -6.32 -21.50 6.15
C PHE A 62 -5.23 -21.17 7.18
N GLN A 63 -5.54 -21.45 8.45
CA GLN A 63 -4.71 -21.10 9.61
C GLN A 63 -3.65 -22.17 9.90
N ASN A 64 -2.70 -22.38 8.98
CA ASN A 64 -1.54 -23.25 9.19
C ASN A 64 -0.21 -22.48 9.05
N ALA A 65 0.88 -23.03 9.59
CA ALA A 65 2.17 -22.35 9.66
C ALA A 65 2.80 -22.05 8.28
N MET A 66 2.61 -22.93 7.29
CA MET A 66 3.17 -22.75 5.95
C MET A 66 2.41 -21.65 5.19
N THR A 67 1.07 -21.67 5.27
CA THR A 67 0.20 -20.63 4.73
C THR A 67 0.50 -19.28 5.39
N PHE A 68 0.72 -19.25 6.71
CA PHE A 68 1.12 -18.04 7.42
C PHE A 68 2.38 -17.41 6.82
N SER A 69 3.46 -18.18 6.71
CA SER A 69 4.74 -17.69 6.16
C SER A 69 4.60 -17.19 4.72
N ILE A 70 4.01 -17.99 3.82
CA ILE A 70 3.89 -17.60 2.40
C ILE A 70 2.98 -16.39 2.23
N CYS A 71 1.82 -16.37 2.91
CA CYS A 71 0.88 -15.27 2.80
C CYS A 71 1.48 -13.97 3.34
N ASN A 72 2.11 -14.04 4.51
CA ASN A 72 2.71 -12.89 5.16
C ASN A 72 3.83 -12.28 4.31
N PHE A 73 4.69 -13.11 3.71
CA PHE A 73 5.70 -12.63 2.76
C PHE A 73 5.07 -11.83 1.60
N ILE A 74 4.03 -12.37 0.95
CA ILE A 74 3.38 -11.71 -0.19
C ILE A 74 2.69 -10.40 0.24
N ILE A 75 2.02 -10.41 1.39
CA ILE A 75 1.35 -9.21 1.94
C ILE A 75 2.39 -8.12 2.22
N ILE A 76 3.49 -8.46 2.89
CA ILE A 76 4.57 -7.53 3.21
C ILE A 76 5.20 -7.00 1.92
N PHE A 77 5.49 -7.86 0.95
CA PHE A 77 6.03 -7.46 -0.35
C PHE A 77 5.12 -6.45 -1.05
N CYS A 78 3.82 -6.76 -1.19
CA CYS A 78 2.86 -5.88 -1.84
C CYS A 78 2.71 -4.55 -1.10
N GLY A 79 2.57 -4.60 0.23
CA GLY A 79 2.47 -3.40 1.06
C GLY A 79 3.70 -2.51 0.91
N ALA A 80 4.89 -3.09 1.09
CA ALA A 80 6.17 -2.38 0.99
C ALA A 80 6.41 -1.77 -0.41
N SER A 81 5.91 -2.42 -1.48
CA SER A 81 5.98 -1.90 -2.85
C SER A 81 5.19 -0.60 -3.04
N THR A 82 4.06 -0.46 -2.36
CA THR A 82 3.18 0.71 -2.52
C THR A 82 3.63 1.94 -1.72
N VAL A 83 4.30 1.73 -0.57
CA VAL A 83 4.62 2.81 0.39
C VAL A 83 5.46 3.94 -0.22
N PRO A 84 6.58 3.68 -0.92
CA PRO A 84 7.39 4.75 -1.51
C PRO A 84 6.60 5.60 -2.52
N THR A 85 5.85 4.92 -3.40
CA THR A 85 5.03 5.58 -4.42
C THR A 85 3.97 6.48 -3.80
N LEU A 86 3.23 5.98 -2.80
CA LEU A 86 2.18 6.77 -2.14
C LEU A 86 2.76 7.96 -1.38
N THR A 87 3.92 7.79 -0.74
CA THR A 87 4.63 8.85 -0.03
C THR A 87 5.05 9.96 -1.00
N LEU A 88 5.73 9.60 -2.09
CA LEU A 88 6.20 10.54 -3.10
C LEU A 88 5.03 11.30 -3.74
N GLN A 89 3.94 10.61 -4.06
CA GLN A 89 2.75 11.24 -4.63
C GLN A 89 2.07 12.19 -3.65
N SER A 90 2.02 11.86 -2.36
CA SER A 90 1.41 12.71 -1.34
C SER A 90 2.21 13.99 -1.13
N VAL A 91 3.54 13.88 -1.08
CA VAL A 91 4.45 15.03 -0.86
C VAL A 91 4.60 15.88 -2.13
N ALA A 92 4.34 15.33 -3.32
CA ALA A 92 4.43 16.07 -4.59
C ALA A 92 3.48 17.28 -4.67
N TYR A 93 2.37 17.27 -3.93
CA TYR A 93 1.41 18.38 -3.90
C TYR A 93 1.83 19.55 -3.00
N LEU A 94 2.87 19.38 -2.17
CA LEU A 94 3.34 20.41 -1.26
C LEU A 94 4.29 21.40 -1.95
N PRO A 95 4.26 22.69 -1.57
CA PRO A 95 5.28 23.66 -1.94
C PRO A 95 6.69 23.17 -1.59
N HIS A 96 7.71 23.55 -2.37
CA HIS A 96 9.08 23.05 -2.22
C HIS A 96 9.65 23.20 -0.80
N ALA A 97 9.36 24.32 -0.12
CA ALA A 97 9.80 24.58 1.24
C ALA A 97 9.16 23.66 2.30
N LEU A 98 7.95 23.14 2.02
CA LEU A 98 7.18 22.30 2.96
C LEU A 98 7.36 20.80 2.70
N LYS A 99 8.05 20.40 1.62
CA LYS A 99 8.26 18.98 1.30
C LYS A 99 8.97 18.20 2.41
N PRO A 100 10.04 18.72 3.07
CA PRO A 100 10.69 18.00 4.17
C PRO A 100 9.73 17.78 5.35
N THR A 101 8.98 18.81 5.74
CA THR A 101 7.98 18.73 6.81
C THR A 101 6.86 17.75 6.48
N GLY A 102 6.32 17.81 5.26
CA GLY A 102 5.27 16.88 4.82
C GLY A 102 5.72 15.42 4.80
N SER A 103 6.94 15.15 4.33
CA SER A 103 7.51 13.80 4.34
C SER A 103 7.68 13.28 5.77
N SER A 104 8.18 14.11 6.70
CA SER A 104 8.32 13.71 8.11
C SER A 104 6.98 13.40 8.78
N LEU A 105 5.93 14.16 8.48
CA LEU A 105 4.59 13.90 9.00
C LEU A 105 4.02 12.59 8.46
N PHE A 106 4.22 12.30 7.17
CA PHE A 106 3.78 11.04 6.58
C PHE A 106 4.45 9.83 7.25
N VAL A 107 5.78 9.89 7.46
CA VAL A 107 6.53 8.81 8.13
C VAL A 107 6.10 8.66 9.59
N CYS A 108 5.87 9.78 10.29
CA CYS A 108 5.37 9.75 11.67
C CYS A 108 4.00 9.08 11.76
N GLN A 109 3.07 9.43 10.87
CA GLN A 109 1.75 8.77 10.79
C GLN A 109 1.87 7.28 10.49
N TYR A 110 2.75 6.89 9.56
CA TYR A 110 3.00 5.48 9.25
C TYR A 110 3.49 4.70 10.47
N HIS A 111 4.41 5.24 11.26
CA HIS A 111 4.88 4.56 12.47
C HIS A 111 3.82 4.49 13.57
N ILE A 112 3.15 5.60 13.87
CA ILE A 112 2.17 5.64 14.97
C ILE A 112 0.92 4.84 14.60
N LEU A 113 0.30 5.16 13.47
CA LEU A 113 -1.00 4.60 13.07
C LEU A 113 -0.85 3.25 12.36
N GLY A 114 0.23 3.06 11.61
CA GLY A 114 0.49 1.80 10.92
C GLY A 114 1.16 0.79 11.85
N PHE A 115 2.39 1.07 12.27
CA PHE A 115 3.21 0.09 12.98
C PHE A 115 2.77 -0.12 14.44
N THR A 116 2.65 0.95 15.24
CA THR A 116 2.32 0.83 16.66
C THR A 116 0.89 0.35 16.88
N LEU A 117 -0.11 1.02 16.28
CA LEU A 117 -1.50 0.56 16.39
C LEU A 117 -1.73 -0.79 15.72
N GLY A 118 -1.05 -1.08 14.60
CA GLY A 118 -1.13 -2.37 13.93
C GLY A 118 -0.60 -3.53 14.77
N GLY A 119 0.31 -3.28 15.72
CA GLY A 119 0.75 -4.29 16.69
C GLY A 119 -0.19 -4.44 17.90
N ILE A 120 -0.78 -3.33 18.37
CA ILE A 120 -1.60 -3.31 19.59
C ILE A 120 -3.03 -3.81 19.32
N LEU A 121 -3.67 -3.32 18.26
CA LEU A 121 -5.09 -3.57 17.98
C LEU A 121 -5.43 -5.05 17.77
N PRO A 122 -4.61 -5.87 17.09
CA PRO A 122 -4.90 -7.29 16.95
C PRO A 122 -4.85 -8.00 18.31
N GLY A 123 -3.89 -7.66 19.17
CA GLY A 123 -3.79 -8.20 20.53
C GLY A 123 -5.02 -7.85 21.37
N LEU A 124 -5.41 -6.58 21.35
CA LEU A 124 -6.63 -6.11 22.01
C LEU A 124 -7.89 -6.82 21.48
N ALA A 125 -7.95 -7.10 20.18
CA ALA A 125 -9.06 -7.84 19.58
C ALA A 125 -9.12 -9.30 20.05
N VAL A 126 -7.97 -9.97 20.23
CA VAL A 126 -7.93 -11.31 20.85
C VAL A 126 -8.47 -11.23 22.27
N ASP A 127 -8.03 -10.27 23.08
CA ASP A 127 -8.42 -10.15 24.48
C ASP A 127 -9.92 -9.86 24.66
N ILE A 128 -10.51 -9.02 23.79
CA ILE A 128 -11.94 -8.66 23.86
C ILE A 128 -12.82 -9.79 23.34
N PHE A 129 -12.49 -10.38 22.19
CA PHE A 129 -13.36 -11.33 21.50
C PHE A 129 -13.03 -12.80 21.79
N ASN A 130 -11.94 -13.08 22.52
CA ASN A 130 -11.40 -14.42 22.79
C ASN A 130 -11.25 -15.27 21.52
N ASN A 131 -10.92 -14.64 20.39
CA ASN A 131 -10.89 -15.29 19.07
C ASN A 131 -9.78 -14.72 18.18
N TYR A 132 -8.88 -15.59 17.72
CA TYR A 132 -7.79 -15.23 16.81
C TYR A 132 -8.27 -14.76 15.44
N THR A 133 -9.43 -15.24 14.98
CA THR A 133 -10.04 -14.78 13.73
C THR A 133 -10.43 -13.31 13.80
N ALA A 134 -10.87 -12.81 14.98
CA ALA A 134 -11.18 -11.39 15.16
C ALA A 134 -9.93 -10.52 14.98
N ALA A 135 -8.78 -10.98 15.48
CA ALA A 135 -7.50 -10.29 15.30
C ALA A 135 -7.07 -10.23 13.83
N LEU A 136 -7.19 -11.34 13.10
CA LEU A 136 -6.93 -11.34 11.65
C LEU A 136 -7.85 -10.38 10.90
N CYS A 137 -9.15 -10.36 11.22
CA CYS A 137 -10.09 -9.41 10.62
C CYS A 137 -9.67 -7.94 10.88
N VAL A 138 -9.23 -7.61 12.09
CA VAL A 138 -8.76 -6.26 12.44
C VAL A 138 -7.49 -5.88 11.66
N ILE A 139 -6.58 -6.84 11.43
CA ILE A 139 -5.37 -6.62 10.60
C ILE A 139 -5.73 -6.30 9.15
N PHE A 140 -6.72 -6.99 8.58
CA PHE A 140 -7.04 -6.87 7.15
C PHE A 140 -8.07 -5.79 6.82
N LEU A 141 -8.82 -5.29 7.80
CA LEU A 141 -9.84 -4.25 7.61
C LEU A 141 -9.28 -2.93 7.02
N PRO A 142 -8.12 -2.40 7.47
CA PRO A 142 -7.48 -1.26 6.82
C PRO A 142 -7.12 -1.50 5.35
N GLY A 143 -6.82 -2.75 4.97
CA GLY A 143 -6.54 -3.14 3.59
C GLY A 143 -7.74 -2.94 2.67
N ILE A 144 -8.95 -3.27 3.15
CA ILE A 144 -10.21 -3.05 2.42
C ILE A 144 -10.43 -1.55 2.19
N ILE A 145 -10.28 -0.75 3.25
CA ILE A 145 -10.43 0.71 3.20
C ILE A 145 -9.44 1.32 2.19
N THR A 146 -8.20 0.85 2.20
CA THR A 146 -7.14 1.29 1.29
C THR A 146 -7.51 0.96 -0.16
N LEU A 147 -7.95 -0.26 -0.44
CA LEU A 147 -8.33 -0.67 -1.78
C LEU A 147 -9.52 0.13 -2.31
N SER A 148 -10.56 0.34 -1.49
CA SER A 148 -11.70 1.21 -1.85
C SER A 148 -11.25 2.63 -2.17
N SER A 149 -10.32 3.18 -1.38
CA SER A 149 -9.76 4.51 -1.60
C SER A 149 -8.99 4.59 -2.92
N LEU A 150 -8.20 3.58 -3.26
CA LEU A 150 -7.47 3.50 -4.54
C LEU A 150 -8.42 3.45 -5.73
N PHE A 151 -9.51 2.66 -5.66
CA PHE A 151 -10.55 2.66 -6.68
C PHE A 151 -11.21 4.03 -6.84
N SER A 152 -11.55 4.70 -5.73
CA SER A 152 -12.11 6.06 -5.77
C SER A 152 -11.15 7.06 -6.39
N ILE A 153 -9.85 7.01 -6.06
CA ILE A 153 -8.82 7.88 -6.64
C ILE A 153 -8.71 7.67 -8.15
N MET A 154 -8.64 6.42 -8.60
CA MET A 154 -8.59 6.08 -10.02
C MET A 154 -9.84 6.58 -10.76
N TYR A 155 -11.02 6.37 -10.18
CA TYR A 155 -12.29 6.84 -10.73
C TYR A 155 -12.32 8.37 -10.87
N ILE A 156 -11.94 9.11 -9.83
CA ILE A 156 -11.88 10.58 -9.87
C ILE A 156 -10.91 11.06 -10.95
N LYS A 157 -9.71 10.46 -11.04
CA LYS A 157 -8.72 10.80 -12.08
C LYS A 157 -9.25 10.52 -13.47
N PHE A 158 -9.89 9.38 -13.69
CA PHE A 158 -10.48 9.02 -14.98
C PHE A 158 -11.54 10.04 -15.43
N TYR A 159 -12.45 10.43 -14.54
CA TYR A 159 -13.46 11.45 -14.85
C TYR A 159 -12.86 12.83 -15.13
N ARG A 160 -11.82 13.22 -14.39
CA ARG A 160 -11.10 14.47 -14.65
C ARG A 160 -10.43 14.46 -16.02
N ILE A 161 -9.74 13.39 -16.39
CA ILE A 161 -9.10 13.23 -17.71
C ILE A 161 -10.15 13.28 -18.83
N LYS A 162 -11.26 12.54 -18.67
CA LYS A 162 -12.34 12.55 -19.67
C LYS A 162 -12.95 13.94 -19.85
N ARG A 163 -13.16 14.69 -18.77
CA ARG A 163 -13.68 16.06 -18.82
C ARG A 163 -12.67 17.06 -19.42
N ALA A 164 -11.37 16.87 -19.19
CA ALA A 164 -10.29 17.64 -19.82
C ALA A 164 -10.40 17.61 -21.35
N LYS A 165 -10.41 16.38 -21.88
CA LYS A 165 -10.45 16.08 -23.31
C LYS A 165 -11.69 16.65 -23.98
N ILE A 166 -12.85 16.56 -23.32
CA ILE A 166 -14.11 17.13 -23.84
C ILE A 166 -14.08 18.67 -23.82
N SER A 167 -13.48 19.28 -22.80
CA SER A 167 -13.44 20.73 -22.63
C SER A 167 -12.30 21.41 -23.41
N GLY A 168 -11.38 20.65 -24.03
CA GLY A 168 -10.15 21.18 -24.62
C GLY A 168 -9.22 21.87 -23.59
N ARG A 169 -9.40 21.59 -22.29
CA ARG A 169 -8.61 22.19 -21.21
C ARG A 169 -7.48 21.26 -20.83
N SER A 170 -6.25 21.74 -20.92
CA SER A 170 -5.08 21.06 -20.35
C SER A 170 -5.25 20.91 -18.83
N ILE A 171 -5.24 19.67 -18.35
CA ILE A 171 -5.19 19.41 -16.90
C ILE A 171 -3.78 19.00 -16.53
N TYR A 172 -3.20 19.72 -15.58
CA TYR A 172 -1.98 19.31 -14.91
C TYR A 172 -2.30 18.19 -13.93
N ILE A 173 -1.92 16.96 -14.27
CA ILE A 173 -1.94 15.83 -13.34
C ILE A 173 -0.48 15.54 -13.00
N LYS A 174 -0.09 15.82 -11.75
CA LYS A 174 1.28 15.57 -11.24
C LYS A 174 2.38 16.22 -12.09
N GLY A 175 2.14 17.42 -12.61
CA GLY A 175 3.12 18.15 -13.43
C GLY A 175 3.15 17.78 -14.92
N VAL A 176 2.34 16.81 -15.36
CA VAL A 176 2.17 16.47 -16.78
C VAL A 176 0.90 17.12 -17.32
N VAL A 177 1.01 17.80 -18.46
CA VAL A 177 -0.11 18.41 -19.17
C VAL A 177 -0.84 17.33 -19.94
N VAL A 178 -1.98 16.88 -19.42
CA VAL A 178 -2.87 15.98 -20.17
C VAL A 178 -3.81 16.86 -20.99
N MET A 179 -3.65 16.84 -22.32
CA MET A 179 -4.58 17.44 -23.29
C MET A 179 -5.78 16.53 -23.59
#